data_AF-A0A0G3HF75-F1
#
_entry.id   AF-A0A0G3HF75-F1
#
_cell.length_a   1.000
_cell.length_b   1.000
_cell.length_c   1.000
_cell.angle_alpha   90.00
_cell.angle_beta   90.00
_cell.angle_gamma   90.00
#
_symmetry.space_group_name_H-M   'P 1'
#
loop_
_entity.id
_entity.type
_entity.pdbx_description
1 polymer ?
#
loop_
_entity_poly.entity_id
_entity_poly.type
_entity_poly.pdbx_seq_one_letter_code
_entity_poly.pdbx_strand_id
1 'polypeptide(L)'
;MRRRHIGLLTLIIVLVAVVSVLSNIMSVAELEGRAPRVDYVRGVASKLVNSGTLWAAVPFVAGAWSRRWWVGAVAGCAAAMASLVVHYGLGTIFGMFTPMDWVYNAQWFFLALVLCPLLGLMGFGSQRPGLIGDVLLFTVPVGALAEPLVTSLFTPWERLPWPDRYSDITTGAVLVLAGAAGVVWAAREVRRRHTRLTPGGRRRAGGGSPRHARR
;
A
#
# COMPACT_ATOMS: atom_id res chain seq x y z
N MET A 1 17.33 6.73 4.02
CA MET A 1 16.03 7.42 4.02
C MET A 1 16.19 8.81 4.64
N ARG A 2 15.34 9.81 4.34
CA ARG A 2 15.38 11.12 5.04
C ARG A 2 14.69 10.99 6.41
N ARG A 3 15.15 11.70 7.45
CA ARG A 3 14.55 11.63 8.81
C ARG A 3 13.03 11.80 8.83
N ARG A 4 12.51 12.79 8.08
CA ARG A 4 11.06 13.01 7.93
C ARG A 4 10.29 11.80 7.39
N HIS A 5 10.88 11.03 6.48
CA HIS A 5 10.22 9.84 5.91
C HIS A 5 10.23 8.67 6.90
N ILE A 6 11.24 8.59 7.79
CA ILE A 6 11.26 7.60 8.86
C ILE A 6 10.10 7.88 9.83
N GLY A 7 9.98 9.13 10.32
CA GLY A 7 8.88 9.51 11.22
C GLY A 7 7.49 9.27 10.61
N LEU A 8 7.29 9.66 9.34
CA LEU A 8 6.03 9.38 8.64
C LEU A 8 5.77 7.89 8.45
N LEU A 9 6.79 7.10 8.11
CA LEU A 9 6.65 5.66 7.94
C LEU A 9 6.31 4.98 9.26
N THR A 10 6.96 5.36 10.36
CA THR A 10 6.62 4.87 11.70
C THR A 10 5.17 5.20 12.06
N LEU A 11 4.71 6.42 11.77
CA LEU A 11 3.32 6.80 11.98
C LEU A 11 2.37 5.93 11.15
N ILE A 12 2.66 5.70 9.87
CA ILE A 12 1.85 4.82 9.00
C ILE A 12 1.78 3.40 9.56
N ILE A 13 2.92 2.82 9.95
CA ILE A 13 3.01 1.47 10.56
C ILE A 13 2.10 1.38 11.78
N VAL A 14 2.23 2.33 12.71
CA VAL A 14 1.44 2.35 13.95
C VAL A 14 -0.04 2.55 13.64
N LEU A 15 -0.40 3.50 12.77
CA LEU A 15 -1.80 3.77 12.42
C LEU A 15 -2.45 2.56 11.75
N VAL A 16 -1.81 1.95 10.76
CA VAL A 16 -2.35 0.76 10.09
C VAL A 16 -2.56 -0.38 11.09
N ALA A 17 -1.57 -0.66 11.93
CA ALA A 17 -1.67 -1.73 12.93
C ALA A 17 -2.75 -1.45 14.00
N VAL A 18 -2.80 -0.23 14.55
CA VAL A 18 -3.78 0.17 15.57
C VAL A 18 -5.19 0.11 15.00
N VAL A 19 -5.43 0.72 13.84
CA VAL A 19 -6.76 0.73 13.22
C VAL A 19 -7.17 -0.68 12.82
N SER A 20 -6.25 -1.50 12.33
CA SER A 20 -6.47 -2.91 12.05
C SER A 20 -6.97 -3.67 13.28
N VAL A 21 -6.30 -3.54 14.43
CA VAL A 21 -6.72 -4.18 15.68
C VAL A 21 -8.09 -3.66 16.13
N LEU A 22 -8.25 -2.33 16.22
CA LEU A 22 -9.48 -1.71 16.72
C LEU A 22 -10.70 -2.05 15.85
N SER A 23 -10.52 -2.13 14.53
CA SER A 23 -11.60 -2.50 13.60
C SER A 23 -12.08 -3.96 13.74
N ASN A 24 -11.31 -4.81 14.41
CA ASN A 24 -11.67 -6.20 14.68
C ASN A 24 -12.33 -6.40 16.05
N ILE A 25 -12.47 -5.35 16.87
CA ILE A 25 -13.22 -5.43 18.12
C ILE A 25 -14.71 -5.47 17.80
N MET A 26 -15.38 -6.55 18.22
CA MET A 26 -16.82 -6.74 18.08
C MET A 26 -17.51 -6.64 19.43
N SER A 27 -18.65 -5.97 19.47
CA SER A 27 -19.56 -6.01 20.63
C SER A 27 -20.34 -7.33 20.67
N VAL A 28 -20.84 -7.69 21.85
CA VAL A 28 -21.73 -8.87 22.03
C VAL A 28 -22.97 -8.78 21.13
N ALA A 29 -23.52 -7.57 20.96
CA ALA A 29 -24.68 -7.35 20.10
C ALA A 29 -24.38 -7.60 18.61
N GLU A 30 -23.15 -7.36 18.15
CA GLU A 30 -22.73 -7.72 16.79
C GLU A 30 -22.55 -9.23 16.64
N LEU A 31 -21.91 -9.88 17.61
CA LEU A 31 -21.71 -11.35 17.62
C LEU A 31 -23.05 -12.12 17.62
N GLU A 32 -24.07 -11.59 18.29
CA GLU A 32 -25.41 -12.15 18.31
C GLU A 32 -26.29 -11.73 17.12
N GLY A 33 -25.75 -10.94 16.18
CA GLY A 33 -26.50 -10.45 15.01
C GLY A 33 -27.57 -9.39 15.30
N ARG A 34 -27.56 -8.80 16.51
CA ARG A 34 -28.52 -7.77 16.95
C ARG A 34 -28.15 -6.34 16.53
N ALA A 35 -26.92 -6.12 16.07
CA ALA A 35 -26.42 -4.81 15.62
C ALA A 35 -25.90 -4.82 14.16
N PRO A 36 -26.70 -5.26 13.17
CA PRO A 36 -26.19 -5.56 11.82
C PRO A 36 -25.69 -4.33 11.04
N ARG A 37 -26.16 -3.11 11.37
CA ARG A 37 -25.63 -1.88 10.77
C ARG A 37 -24.24 -1.53 11.28
N VAL A 38 -24.00 -1.74 12.56
CA VAL A 38 -22.68 -1.51 13.18
C VAL A 38 -21.69 -2.52 12.63
N ASP A 39 -22.10 -3.79 12.56
CA ASP A 39 -21.32 -4.87 11.99
C ASP A 39 -20.96 -4.62 10.52
N TYR A 40 -21.91 -4.11 9.71
CA TYR A 40 -21.62 -3.69 8.33
C TYR A 40 -20.54 -2.60 8.25
N VAL A 41 -20.69 -1.50 9.00
CA VAL A 41 -19.75 -0.37 8.96
C VAL A 41 -18.36 -0.80 9.45
N ARG A 42 -18.31 -1.52 10.57
CA ARG A 42 -17.08 -2.09 11.13
C ARG A 42 -16.45 -3.08 10.15
N GLY A 43 -17.26 -3.93 9.52
CA GLY A 43 -16.83 -4.90 8.51
C GLY A 43 -16.16 -4.22 7.31
N VAL A 44 -16.73 -3.12 6.79
CA VAL A 44 -16.08 -2.32 5.74
C VAL A 44 -14.75 -1.76 6.21
N ALA A 45 -14.72 -1.14 7.40
CA ALA A 45 -13.50 -0.56 7.94
C ALA A 45 -12.40 -1.63 8.15
N SER A 46 -12.76 -2.77 8.75
CA SER A 46 -11.83 -3.87 8.99
C SER A 46 -11.30 -4.46 7.68
N LYS A 47 -12.16 -4.76 6.72
CA LYS A 47 -11.74 -5.35 5.43
C LYS A 47 -10.84 -4.40 4.64
N LEU A 48 -11.10 -3.09 4.67
CA LEU A 48 -10.21 -2.10 4.03
C LEU A 48 -8.84 -2.03 4.70
N VAL A 49 -8.80 -1.97 6.03
CA VAL A 49 -7.54 -1.80 6.77
C VAL A 49 -6.75 -3.10 6.86
N ASN A 50 -7.42 -4.24 6.70
CA ASN A 50 -6.81 -5.57 6.61
C ASN A 50 -6.62 -6.05 5.15
N SER A 51 -6.84 -5.18 4.16
CA SER A 51 -6.60 -5.53 2.76
C SER A 51 -5.11 -5.81 2.50
N GLY A 52 -4.84 -6.85 1.72
CA GLY A 52 -3.48 -7.23 1.32
C GLY A 52 -2.77 -6.09 0.60
N THR A 53 -3.51 -5.30 -0.19
CA THR A 53 -2.99 -4.13 -0.89
C THR A 53 -2.49 -3.06 0.07
N LEU A 54 -3.25 -2.71 1.12
CA LEU A 54 -2.81 -1.70 2.09
C LEU A 54 -1.53 -2.15 2.80
N TRP A 55 -1.49 -3.42 3.22
CA TRP A 55 -0.33 -3.99 3.87
C TRP A 55 0.88 -4.12 2.95
N ALA A 56 0.67 -4.37 1.65
CA ALA A 56 1.72 -4.35 0.63
C ALA A 56 2.20 -2.93 0.27
N ALA A 57 1.35 -1.91 0.43
CA ALA A 57 1.71 -0.53 0.18
C ALA A 57 2.75 -0.01 1.19
N VAL A 58 2.68 -0.44 2.45
CA VAL A 58 3.64 -0.05 3.50
C VAL A 58 5.11 -0.37 3.12
N PRO A 59 5.49 -1.63 2.82
CA PRO A 59 6.85 -1.96 2.42
C PRO A 59 7.23 -1.33 1.07
N PHE A 60 6.28 -1.19 0.13
CA PHE A 60 6.52 -0.49 -1.13
C PHE A 60 6.90 0.99 -0.90
N VAL A 61 6.15 1.71 -0.07
CA VAL A 61 6.43 3.12 0.27
C VAL A 61 7.75 3.26 1.02
N ALA A 62 8.04 2.34 1.96
CA ALA A 62 9.34 2.29 2.64
C ALA A 62 10.50 2.14 1.65
N GLY A 63 10.31 1.29 0.63
CA GLY A 63 11.20 1.15 -0.52
C GLY A 63 11.37 2.43 -1.32
N ALA A 64 10.26 3.05 -1.75
CA ALA A 64 10.25 4.27 -2.55
C ALA A 64 10.94 5.46 -1.85
N TRP A 65 10.89 5.51 -0.52
CA TRP A 65 11.56 6.56 0.26
C TRP A 65 13.04 6.27 0.58
N SER A 66 13.55 5.14 0.11
CA SER A 66 14.93 4.72 0.32
C SER A 66 15.88 5.26 -0.74
N ARG A 67 17.15 5.49 -0.35
CA ARG A 67 18.18 6.09 -1.22
C ARG A 67 19.02 5.06 -1.97
N ARG A 68 19.09 3.82 -1.45
CA ARG A 68 19.87 2.71 -2.01
C ARG A 68 18.95 1.50 -2.11
N TRP A 69 19.20 0.63 -3.09
CA TRP A 69 18.34 -0.52 -3.38
C TRP A 69 18.24 -1.47 -2.17
N TRP A 70 19.37 -1.82 -1.57
CA TRP A 70 19.42 -2.70 -0.41
C TRP A 70 18.76 -2.07 0.82
N VAL A 71 18.85 -0.74 0.98
CA VAL A 71 18.10 -0.02 2.04
C VAL A 71 16.61 -0.11 1.78
N GLY A 72 16.17 -0.08 0.52
CA GLY A 72 14.77 -0.28 0.15
C GLY A 72 14.25 -1.67 0.52
N ALA A 73 15.02 -2.71 0.21
CA ALA A 73 14.69 -4.09 0.61
C ALA A 73 14.58 -4.24 2.12
N VAL A 74 15.61 -3.79 2.86
CA VAL A 74 15.64 -3.87 4.32
C VAL A 74 14.52 -3.04 4.95
N ALA A 75 14.27 -1.83 4.44
CA ALA A 75 13.20 -0.97 4.94
C ALA A 75 11.81 -1.56 4.67
N GLY A 76 11.61 -2.20 3.52
CA GLY A 76 10.36 -2.91 3.21
C GLY A 76 10.10 -4.05 4.19
N CYS A 77 11.09 -4.92 4.37
CA CYS A 77 11.04 -6.01 5.35
C CYS A 77 10.79 -5.50 6.78
N ALA A 78 11.59 -4.54 7.24
CA ALA A 78 11.48 -3.98 8.58
C ALA A 78 10.13 -3.32 8.82
N ALA A 79 9.58 -2.59 7.84
CA ALA A 79 8.28 -1.94 7.96
C ALA A 79 7.14 -2.95 8.08
N ALA A 80 7.17 -4.02 7.28
CA ALA A 80 6.17 -5.09 7.35
C ALA A 80 6.26 -5.87 8.67
N MET A 81 7.46 -6.27 9.08
CA MET A 81 7.69 -6.94 10.36
C MET A 81 7.26 -6.07 11.54
N ALA A 82 7.61 -4.79 11.53
CA ALA A 82 7.17 -3.85 12.57
C ALA A 82 5.64 -3.71 12.60
N SER A 83 4.97 -3.65 11.43
CA SER A 83 3.50 -3.59 11.37
C SER A 83 2.85 -4.83 11.98
N LEU A 84 3.37 -6.02 11.67
CA LEU A 84 2.89 -7.28 12.25
C LEU A 84 3.14 -7.34 13.77
N VAL A 85 4.36 -7.00 14.22
CA VAL A 85 4.68 -6.99 15.65
C VAL A 85 3.79 -6.01 16.42
N VAL A 86 3.56 -4.81 15.89
CA VAL A 86 2.65 -3.83 16.52
C VAL A 86 1.21 -4.36 16.50
N HIS A 87 0.74 -4.94 15.41
CA HIS A 87 -0.61 -5.48 15.30
C HIS A 87 -0.86 -6.62 16.30
N TYR A 88 -0.03 -7.66 16.27
CA TYR A 88 -0.18 -8.80 17.18
C TYR A 88 0.14 -8.42 18.63
N GLY A 89 1.14 -7.56 18.85
CA GLY A 89 1.49 -7.05 20.18
C GLY A 89 0.35 -6.26 20.83
N LEU A 90 -0.27 -5.33 20.08
CA LEU A 90 -1.42 -4.59 20.57
C LEU A 90 -2.62 -5.51 20.80
N GLY A 91 -2.91 -6.44 19.88
CA GLY A 91 -3.98 -7.41 20.09
C GLY A 91 -3.77 -8.27 21.34
N THR A 92 -2.52 -8.65 21.67
CA THR A 92 -2.21 -9.33 22.94
C THR A 92 -2.40 -8.41 24.15
N ILE A 93 -1.95 -7.15 24.09
CA ILE A 93 -2.15 -6.17 25.18
C ILE A 93 -3.63 -5.93 25.46
N PHE A 94 -4.46 -5.86 24.41
CA PHE A 94 -5.91 -5.68 24.54
C PHE A 94 -6.66 -6.98 24.85
N GLY A 95 -5.96 -8.10 25.04
CA GLY A 95 -6.57 -9.40 25.35
C GLY A 95 -7.35 -10.04 24.19
N MET A 96 -7.18 -9.53 22.96
CA MET A 96 -7.79 -10.07 21.75
C MET A 96 -7.04 -11.30 21.22
N PHE A 97 -5.72 -11.33 21.40
CA PHE A 97 -4.86 -12.40 20.90
C PHE A 97 -4.15 -13.12 22.04
N THR A 98 -4.17 -14.44 21.96
CA THR A 98 -3.43 -15.38 22.81
C THR A 98 -2.03 -15.66 22.24
N PRO A 99 -1.13 -16.30 23.00
CA PRO A 99 0.16 -16.75 22.46
C PRO A 99 0.03 -17.68 21.25
N MET A 100 -1.06 -18.45 21.15
CA MET A 100 -1.29 -19.33 20.00
C MET A 100 -1.60 -18.56 18.72
N ASP A 101 -2.18 -17.36 18.79
CA ASP A 101 -2.45 -16.54 17.61
C ASP A 101 -1.17 -16.11 16.90
N TRP A 102 -0.06 -15.92 17.63
CA TRP A 102 1.25 -15.66 17.04
C TRP A 102 1.76 -16.86 16.23
N VAL A 103 1.55 -18.07 16.75
CA VAL A 103 1.97 -19.33 16.11
C VAL A 103 1.12 -19.61 14.88
N TYR A 104 -0.20 -19.50 15.00
CA TYR A 104 -1.14 -19.70 13.89
C TYR A 104 -1.04 -18.66 12.78
N ASN A 105 -0.38 -17.53 13.06
CA ASN A 105 -0.13 -16.47 12.11
C ASN A 105 1.34 -16.32 11.72
N ALA A 106 2.20 -17.27 12.08
CA ALA A 106 3.62 -17.26 11.73
C ALA A 106 3.84 -17.16 10.22
N GLN A 107 2.95 -17.71 9.39
CA GLN A 107 3.01 -17.57 7.92
C GLN A 107 3.06 -16.12 7.46
N TRP A 108 2.39 -15.19 8.16
CA TRP A 108 2.41 -13.78 7.77
C TRP A 108 3.77 -13.13 8.01
N PHE A 109 4.46 -13.53 9.08
CA PHE A 109 5.84 -13.11 9.34
C PHE A 109 6.80 -13.71 8.29
N PHE A 110 6.64 -14.98 7.92
CA PHE A 110 7.44 -15.59 6.86
C PHE A 110 7.21 -14.90 5.50
N LEU A 111 5.95 -14.64 5.14
CA LEU A 111 5.61 -13.89 3.92
C LEU A 111 6.21 -12.48 3.97
N ALA A 112 6.19 -11.81 5.12
CA ALA A 112 6.82 -10.51 5.27
C ALA A 112 8.34 -10.57 5.06
N LEU A 113 9.01 -11.58 5.60
CA LEU A 113 10.46 -11.77 5.43
C LEU A 113 10.86 -12.04 3.98
N VAL A 114 10.02 -12.72 3.20
CA VAL A 114 10.34 -13.11 1.82
C VAL A 114 9.84 -12.10 0.79
N LEU A 115 8.57 -11.69 0.87
CA LEU A 115 7.92 -10.86 -0.14
C LEU A 115 8.14 -9.36 0.08
N CYS A 116 8.19 -8.89 1.33
CA CYS A 116 8.32 -7.46 1.60
C CYS A 116 9.70 -6.85 1.26
N PRO A 117 10.84 -7.58 1.29
CA PRO A 117 12.06 -7.10 0.64
C PRO A 117 11.86 -6.83 -0.85
N LEU A 118 11.16 -7.72 -1.57
CA LEU A 118 10.88 -7.56 -2.99
C LEU A 118 9.97 -6.34 -3.24
N LEU A 119 8.92 -6.17 -2.44
CA LEU A 119 8.07 -4.98 -2.50
C LEU A 119 8.86 -3.69 -2.19
N GLY A 120 9.78 -3.73 -1.24
CA GLY A 120 10.71 -2.63 -0.97
C GLY A 120 11.63 -2.30 -2.15
N LEU A 121 12.11 -3.33 -2.87
CA LEU A 121 12.87 -3.14 -4.11
C LEU A 121 12.02 -2.56 -5.23
N MET A 122 10.78 -3.04 -5.40
CA MET A 122 9.82 -2.50 -6.37
C MET A 122 9.52 -1.03 -6.08
N GLY A 123 9.30 -0.70 -4.80
CA GLY A 123 9.12 0.67 -4.34
C GLY A 123 10.31 1.55 -4.70
N PHE A 124 11.53 1.11 -4.38
CA PHE A 124 12.75 1.83 -4.75
C PHE A 124 12.90 1.98 -6.27
N GLY A 125 12.60 0.92 -7.03
CA GLY A 125 12.65 0.87 -8.48
C GLY A 125 11.66 1.81 -9.14
N SER A 126 10.47 1.99 -8.55
CA SER A 126 9.42 2.90 -9.05
C SER A 126 9.84 4.37 -9.12
N GLN A 127 10.91 4.74 -8.40
CA GLN A 127 11.47 6.09 -8.38
C GLN A 127 12.57 6.28 -9.43
N ARG A 128 12.92 5.24 -10.19
CA ARG A 128 13.95 5.29 -11.23
C ARG A 128 13.33 5.70 -12.56
N PRO A 129 14.04 6.51 -13.38
CA PRO A 129 13.58 6.82 -14.72
C PRO A 129 13.64 5.58 -15.62
N GLY A 130 12.73 5.51 -16.58
CA GLY A 130 12.68 4.44 -17.59
C GLY A 130 11.52 3.48 -17.40
N LEU A 131 11.31 2.62 -18.41
CA LEU A 131 10.14 1.75 -18.53
C LEU A 131 9.89 0.89 -17.29
N ILE A 132 10.96 0.30 -16.72
CA ILE A 132 10.83 -0.56 -15.53
C ILE A 132 10.31 0.24 -14.34
N GLY A 133 10.85 1.43 -14.08
CA GLY A 133 10.38 2.27 -12.98
C GLY A 133 8.95 2.76 -13.18
N ASP A 134 8.58 3.05 -14.43
CA ASP A 134 7.21 3.45 -14.79
C ASP A 134 6.22 2.29 -14.56
N VAL A 135 6.57 1.06 -14.92
CA VAL A 135 5.74 -0.13 -14.68
C VAL A 135 5.61 -0.41 -13.17
N LEU A 136 6.72 -0.36 -12.42
CA LEU A 136 6.71 -0.60 -10.98
C LEU A 136 5.89 0.42 -10.20
N LEU A 137 5.62 1.61 -10.75
CA LEU A 137 4.74 2.60 -10.12
C LEU A 137 3.28 2.11 -10.02
N PHE A 138 2.88 1.17 -10.87
CA PHE A 138 1.52 0.61 -10.90
C PHE A 138 1.32 -0.57 -9.95
N THR A 139 2.36 -1.06 -9.26
CA THR A 139 2.27 -2.26 -8.39
C THR A 139 1.13 -2.17 -7.37
N VAL A 140 1.08 -1.11 -6.56
CA VAL A 140 0.03 -0.94 -5.53
C VAL A 140 -1.34 -0.64 -6.14
N PRO A 141 -1.49 0.30 -7.10
CA PRO A 141 -2.79 0.54 -7.75
C PRO A 141 -3.39 -0.68 -8.44
N VAL A 142 -2.58 -1.48 -9.13
CA VAL A 142 -3.05 -2.72 -9.77
C VAL A 142 -3.41 -3.76 -8.72
N GLY A 143 -2.65 -3.86 -7.62
CA GLY A 143 -3.02 -4.68 -6.47
C GLY A 143 -4.42 -4.34 -5.95
N ALA A 144 -4.71 -3.05 -5.78
CA ALA A 144 -6.03 -2.57 -5.32
C ALA A 144 -7.18 -2.96 -6.28
N LEU A 145 -6.93 -2.93 -7.59
CA LEU A 145 -7.91 -3.35 -8.60
C LEU A 145 -8.12 -4.87 -8.61
N ALA A 146 -7.03 -5.63 -8.42
CA ALA A 146 -7.05 -7.08 -8.52
C ALA A 146 -7.58 -7.75 -7.24
N GLU A 147 -7.29 -7.19 -6.07
CA GLU A 147 -7.61 -7.80 -4.78
C GLU A 147 -9.09 -8.19 -4.65
N PRO A 148 -10.08 -7.32 -4.92
CA PRO A 148 -11.50 -7.68 -4.81
C PRO A 148 -11.91 -8.86 -5.69
N LEU A 149 -11.23 -9.08 -6.82
CA LEU A 149 -11.49 -10.18 -7.74
C LEU A 149 -10.83 -11.47 -7.24
N VAL A 150 -9.59 -11.39 -6.76
CA VAL A 150 -8.84 -12.53 -6.23
C VAL A 150 -9.45 -13.04 -4.93
N THR A 151 -9.91 -12.14 -4.06
CA THR A 151 -10.55 -12.47 -2.78
C THR A 151 -12.06 -12.64 -2.89
N SER A 152 -12.61 -12.58 -4.11
CA SER A 152 -14.04 -12.84 -4.39
C SER A 152 -15.01 -11.93 -3.62
N LEU A 153 -14.64 -10.66 -3.35
CA LEU A 153 -15.49 -9.70 -2.64
C LEU A 153 -16.80 -9.36 -3.39
N PHE A 154 -16.85 -9.62 -4.70
CA PHE A 154 -18.05 -9.41 -5.51
C PHE A 154 -18.87 -10.67 -5.74
N THR A 155 -18.45 -11.81 -5.19
CA THR A 155 -19.19 -13.07 -5.32
C THR A 155 -20.11 -13.21 -4.11
N PRO A 156 -21.43 -13.01 -4.25
CA PRO A 156 -22.35 -13.08 -3.12
C PRO A 156 -22.47 -14.51 -2.62
N TRP A 157 -21.98 -14.77 -1.41
CA TRP A 157 -22.24 -16.02 -0.70
C TRP A 157 -23.60 -15.92 -0.03
N GLU A 158 -24.64 -16.54 -0.62
CA GLU A 158 -26.02 -16.47 -0.11
C GLU A 158 -26.18 -16.93 1.35
N ARG A 159 -25.23 -17.72 1.86
CA ARG A 159 -25.20 -18.20 3.24
C ARG A 159 -24.69 -17.16 4.25
N LEU A 160 -24.08 -16.07 3.81
CA LEU A 160 -23.57 -15.03 4.70
C LEU A 160 -24.69 -14.08 5.15
N PRO A 161 -24.66 -13.63 6.42
CA PRO A 161 -25.47 -12.51 6.89
C PRO A 161 -25.37 -11.32 5.93
N TRP A 162 -26.44 -10.53 5.80
CA TRP A 162 -26.41 -9.36 4.91
C TRP A 162 -25.26 -8.38 5.23
N PRO A 163 -24.88 -8.09 6.50
CA PRO A 163 -23.78 -7.16 6.79
C PRO A 163 -22.46 -7.58 6.15
N ASP A 164 -22.15 -8.87 6.15
CA ASP A 164 -20.94 -9.42 5.53
C ASP A 164 -20.97 -9.26 4.02
N ARG A 165 -22.09 -9.65 3.38
CA ARG A 165 -22.25 -9.54 1.92
C ARG A 165 -22.08 -8.11 1.42
N TYR A 166 -22.75 -7.17 2.06
CA TYR A 166 -22.68 -5.77 1.62
C TYR A 166 -21.36 -5.12 2.01
N SER A 167 -20.73 -5.51 3.12
CA SER A 167 -19.41 -4.99 3.47
C SER A 167 -18.31 -5.49 2.53
N ASP A 168 -18.42 -6.72 2.01
CA ASP A 168 -17.54 -7.22 0.95
C ASP A 168 -17.68 -6.39 -0.33
N ILE A 169 -18.91 -6.22 -0.84
CA ILE A 169 -19.17 -5.44 -2.05
C ILE A 169 -18.69 -3.99 -1.89
N THR A 170 -18.96 -3.38 -0.74
CA THR A 170 -18.56 -2.00 -0.45
C THR A 170 -17.03 -1.87 -0.40
N THR A 171 -16.35 -2.79 0.30
CA THR A 171 -14.88 -2.83 0.37
C THR A 171 -14.29 -3.01 -1.03
N GLY A 172 -14.82 -3.95 -1.81
CA GLY A 172 -14.39 -4.20 -3.17
C GLY A 172 -14.54 -2.96 -4.05
N ALA A 173 -15.68 -2.27 -3.97
CA ALA A 173 -15.91 -1.04 -4.71
C ALA A 173 -14.92 0.07 -4.32
N VAL A 174 -14.66 0.26 -3.02
CA VAL A 174 -13.69 1.24 -2.53
C VAL A 174 -12.28 0.92 -3.01
N LEU A 175 -11.85 -0.34 -2.95
CA LEU A 175 -10.55 -0.79 -3.46
C LEU A 175 -10.42 -0.55 -4.97
N VAL A 176 -11.46 -0.86 -5.75
CA VAL A 176 -11.46 -0.61 -7.20
C VAL A 176 -11.34 0.89 -7.50
N LEU A 177 -12.11 1.74 -6.80
CA LEU A 177 -12.05 3.19 -6.98
C LEU A 177 -10.69 3.77 -6.59
N ALA A 178 -10.13 3.32 -5.47
CA ALA A 178 -8.80 3.72 -5.03
C ALA A 178 -7.71 3.27 -6.02
N GLY A 179 -7.80 2.03 -6.51
CA GLY A 179 -6.92 1.48 -7.54
C GLY A 179 -6.99 2.26 -8.84
N ALA A 180 -8.18 2.56 -9.35
CA ALA A 180 -8.39 3.35 -10.56
C ALA A 180 -7.80 4.76 -10.40
N ALA A 181 -8.07 5.42 -9.27
CA ALA A 181 -7.47 6.72 -8.96
C ALA A 181 -5.93 6.65 -8.92
N GLY A 182 -5.38 5.60 -8.30
CA GLY A 182 -3.94 5.32 -8.26
C GLY A 182 -3.32 5.10 -9.63
N VAL A 183 -3.99 4.36 -10.52
CA VAL A 183 -3.57 4.15 -11.91
C VAL A 183 -3.55 5.47 -12.68
N VAL A 184 -4.60 6.28 -12.54
CA VAL A 184 -4.66 7.62 -13.17
C VAL A 184 -3.54 8.52 -12.67
N TRP A 185 -3.27 8.51 -11.37
CA TRP A 185 -2.15 9.25 -10.78
C TRP A 185 -0.80 8.76 -11.32
N ALA A 186 -0.56 7.45 -11.32
CA ALA A 186 0.68 6.86 -11.82
C ALA A 186 0.90 7.19 -13.30
N ALA A 187 -0.13 7.08 -14.14
CA ALA A 187 -0.06 7.45 -15.55
C ALA A 187 0.24 8.94 -15.76
N ARG A 188 -0.31 9.83 -14.92
CA ARG A 188 0.02 11.26 -14.95
C ARG A 188 1.47 11.50 -14.53
N GLU A 189 1.96 10.80 -13.52
CA GLU A 189 3.34 10.93 -13.05
C GLU A 189 4.34 10.43 -14.10
N VAL A 190 4.08 9.28 -14.73
CA VAL A 190 4.88 8.77 -15.86
C VAL A 190 4.94 9.82 -16.98
N ARG A 191 3.79 10.36 -17.42
CA ARG A 191 3.77 11.44 -18.43
C ARG A 191 4.60 12.66 -18.02
N ARG A 192 4.50 13.09 -16.75
CA ARG A 192 5.31 14.20 -16.22
C ARG A 192 6.81 13.90 -16.28
N ARG A 193 7.23 12.68 -15.96
CA ARG A 193 8.65 12.27 -16.05
C ARG A 193 9.15 12.32 -17.50
N HIS A 194 8.40 11.80 -18.46
CA HIS A 194 8.76 11.82 -19.88
C HIS A 194 8.84 13.24 -20.45
N THR A 195 7.87 14.11 -20.12
CA THR A 195 7.91 15.52 -20.57
C THR A 195 9.12 16.30 -20.05
N ARG A 196 9.61 16.00 -18.84
CA ARG A 196 10.82 16.62 -18.27
C ARG A 196 12.11 16.14 -18.94
N LEU A 197 12.09 14.97 -19.57
CA LEU A 197 13.25 14.37 -20.21
C LEU A 197 13.38 14.74 -21.69
N THR A 198 12.31 15.19 -22.35
CA THR A 198 12.36 15.72 -23.73
C THR A 198 13.12 17.06 -23.79
N PRO A 199 14.33 17.13 -24.41
CA PRO A 199 15.12 18.34 -24.49
C PRO A 199 14.68 19.20 -25.69
N GLY A 200 13.62 19.99 -25.52
CA GLY A 200 13.20 21.03 -26.47
C GLY A 200 13.83 22.42 -26.24
N GLY A 201 14.56 22.62 -25.14
CA GLY A 201 15.02 23.94 -24.70
C GLY A 201 16.45 24.34 -25.09
N ARG A 202 17.19 23.53 -25.86
CA ARG A 202 18.64 23.76 -26.11
C ARG A 202 19.03 24.25 -27.52
N ARG A 203 18.09 24.66 -28.39
CA ARG A 203 18.42 25.09 -29.78
C ARG A 203 17.74 26.39 -30.26
N ARG A 204 17.73 27.45 -29.45
CA ARG A 204 17.45 28.83 -29.93
C ARG A 204 18.36 29.92 -29.33
N ALA A 205 19.62 29.57 -29.08
CA ALA A 205 20.69 30.57 -28.82
C ALA A 205 21.93 30.35 -29.71
N GLY A 206 21.74 29.68 -30.85
CA GLY A 206 22.71 29.63 -31.95
C GLY A 206 22.27 30.54 -33.09
N GLY A 207 21.89 31.78 -32.76
CA GLY A 207 21.72 32.85 -33.75
C GLY A 207 23.11 33.35 -34.09
N GLY A 208 23.61 32.95 -35.25
CA GLY A 208 24.93 33.34 -35.72
C GLY A 208 25.10 34.85 -35.80
N SER A 209 26.26 35.33 -35.37
CA SER A 209 26.78 36.61 -35.82
C SER A 209 28.05 36.33 -36.64
N PRO A 210 28.04 36.59 -37.96
CA PRO A 210 29.21 36.43 -38.80
C PRO A 210 30.04 37.73 -38.86
N ARG A 211 31.37 37.57 -38.90
CA ARG A 211 32.41 38.57 -39.27
C ARG A 211 32.70 39.62 -38.17
N HIS A 212 33.91 40.11 -37.93
CA HIS A 212 35.09 40.26 -38.78
C HIS A 212 36.38 40.10 -37.95
N ALA A 213 37.34 39.36 -38.51
CA ALA A 213 38.75 39.57 -38.21
C ALA A 213 39.18 40.94 -38.76
N ARG A 214 39.73 41.80 -37.90
CA ARG A 214 40.74 42.79 -38.29
C ARG A 214 41.81 42.84 -37.21
N ARG A 215 43.02 42.75 -37.76
CA ARG A 215 44.38 42.97 -37.24
C ARG A 215 44.50 43.91 -36.06
#